data_AF-A0A953KHB3-F1
#
_entry.id   AF-A0A953KHB3-F1
#
_cell.length_a   1.000
_cell.length_b   1.000
_cell.length_c   1.000
_cell.angle_alpha   90.00
_cell.angle_beta   90.00
_cell.angle_gamma   90.00
#
_symmetry.space_group_name_H-M   'P 1'
#
loop_
_entity.id
_entity.type
_entity.pdbx_description
1 polymer ?
#
loop_
_entity_poly.entity_id
_entity_poly.type
_entity_poly.pdbx_seq_one_letter_code
_entity_poly.pdbx_strand_id
1 'polypeptide(L)'
;MIGDGMGLEQISAFTFSNKQINAFERFHTIGFQKTNSSDDLITDSAASATAIASGIKTKNKYLGVDSSGHTMETILEKASRKGIATGMVVSSTIVHATPAAFVSHINNRDSYEAIAVDLLDSGCDVLIGGGQRYFTRRRTDSLNLENELVKRGYTVTDFFQNDPDHYNFSSLQKLVFFTADGDPLPATAGRSYMSHCSIEMLDMLNKKNSGIFAMIEGSQIDWGGHANDLKYVLAEMEDFNQIINSVMDWAIRDQHTTVIVTADHETGGMSILNGSKRNNLKVNFATTSHTGVLIPVFAYGPGAESFSGIYENTELYQKMSKILFK
;
A
#
# COMPACT_ATOMS: atom_id res chain seq x y z
N MET A 1 -4.02 -1.24 -4.81
CA MET A 1 -2.59 -1.54 -4.68
C MET A 1 -1.84 -0.23 -4.88
N ILE A 2 -0.90 0.07 -3.99
CA ILE A 2 -0.16 1.34 -3.97
C ILE A 2 1.34 1.03 -4.15
N GLY A 3 1.98 1.56 -5.19
CA GLY A 3 3.43 1.62 -5.24
C GLY A 3 3.86 2.97 -4.68
N ASP A 4 4.39 3.01 -3.46
CA ASP A 4 4.77 4.28 -2.80
C ASP A 4 5.84 4.98 -3.67
N GLY A 5 5.66 6.25 -4.01
CA GLY A 5 6.60 7.00 -4.88
C GLY A 5 6.65 6.55 -6.35
N MET A 6 5.74 5.67 -6.80
CA MET A 6 5.70 5.11 -8.15
C MET A 6 5.05 6.07 -9.18
N GLY A 7 5.80 7.11 -9.56
CA GLY A 7 5.44 7.98 -10.67
C GLY A 7 5.55 7.31 -12.05
N LEU A 8 5.15 8.05 -13.09
CA LEU A 8 5.19 7.56 -14.47
C LEU A 8 6.62 7.21 -14.94
N GLU A 9 7.63 7.89 -14.41
CA GLU A 9 9.03 7.65 -14.75
C GLU A 9 9.56 6.35 -14.12
N GLN A 10 9.12 6.00 -12.91
CA GLN A 10 9.41 4.70 -12.26
C GLN A 10 8.81 3.56 -13.08
N ILE A 11 7.56 3.72 -13.53
CA ILE A 11 6.87 2.76 -14.42
C ILE A 11 7.60 2.65 -15.78
N SER A 12 7.97 3.80 -16.37
CA SER A 12 8.67 3.83 -17.65
C SER A 12 10.05 3.17 -17.57
N ALA A 13 10.82 3.48 -16.52
CA ALA A 13 12.14 2.91 -16.29
C ALA A 13 12.06 1.39 -16.13
N PHE A 14 11.07 0.90 -15.38
CA PHE A 14 10.79 -0.52 -15.27
C PHE A 14 10.42 -1.14 -16.63
N THR A 15 9.47 -0.54 -17.34
CA THR A 15 8.98 -1.01 -18.66
C THR A 15 10.12 -1.15 -19.68
N PHE A 16 11.04 -0.18 -19.72
CA PHE A 16 12.15 -0.20 -20.68
C PHE A 16 13.37 -1.02 -20.23
N SER A 17 13.45 -1.37 -18.94
CA SER A 17 14.52 -2.21 -18.39
C SER A 17 14.14 -3.68 -18.31
N ASN A 18 12.85 -4.01 -18.27
CA ASN A 18 12.38 -5.37 -18.06
C ASN A 18 12.09 -6.12 -19.38
N LYS A 19 12.21 -7.45 -19.31
CA LYS A 19 11.86 -8.40 -20.37
C LYS A 19 10.70 -9.33 -19.97
N GLN A 20 10.24 -9.27 -18.72
CA GLN A 20 9.09 -10.03 -18.24
C GLN A 20 7.76 -9.41 -18.65
N ILE A 21 6.66 -10.10 -18.33
CA ILE A 21 5.31 -9.58 -18.47
C ILE A 21 5.18 -8.34 -17.60
N ASN A 22 4.99 -7.21 -18.26
CA ASN A 22 4.73 -5.94 -17.61
C ASN A 22 3.25 -5.89 -17.20
N ALA A 23 3.00 -5.96 -15.89
CA ALA A 23 1.65 -6.01 -15.34
C ALA A 23 0.83 -4.77 -15.72
N PHE A 24 1.48 -3.61 -15.88
CA PHE A 24 0.83 -2.36 -16.27
C PHE A 24 0.21 -2.43 -17.67
N GLU A 25 0.75 -3.26 -18.58
CA GLU A 25 0.21 -3.47 -19.93
C GLU A 25 -1.09 -4.30 -19.94
N ARG A 26 -1.50 -4.87 -18.80
CA ARG A 26 -2.73 -5.66 -18.65
C ARG A 26 -3.97 -4.79 -18.39
N PHE A 27 -3.78 -3.50 -18.14
CA PHE A 27 -4.85 -2.56 -17.83
C PHE A 27 -5.28 -1.79 -19.07
N HIS A 28 -6.59 -1.68 -19.29
CA HIS A 28 -7.17 -0.93 -20.42
C HIS A 28 -7.82 0.39 -19.99
N THR A 29 -8.07 0.57 -18.69
CA THR A 29 -8.53 1.85 -18.15
C THR A 29 -7.41 2.52 -17.38
N ILE A 30 -7.06 3.73 -17.81
CA ILE A 30 -6.00 4.55 -17.23
C ILE A 30 -6.57 5.95 -16.98
N GLY A 31 -6.28 6.50 -15.81
CA GLY A 31 -6.51 7.90 -15.47
C GLY A 31 -5.31 8.48 -14.74
N PHE A 32 -5.46 9.70 -14.25
CA PHE A 32 -4.46 10.40 -13.46
C PHE A 32 -5.09 11.08 -12.26
N GLN A 33 -4.39 11.10 -11.14
CA GLN A 33 -4.81 11.80 -9.93
C GLN A 33 -3.86 12.94 -9.54
N LYS A 34 -4.44 13.98 -8.95
CA LYS A 34 -3.74 15.08 -8.27
C LYS A 34 -3.52 14.73 -6.80
N THR A 35 -2.27 14.76 -6.36
CA THR A 35 -1.86 14.20 -5.07
C THR A 35 -1.53 15.23 -4.00
N ASN A 36 -1.47 16.53 -4.33
CA ASN A 36 -1.18 17.61 -3.38
C ASN A 36 -1.96 17.48 -2.06
N SER A 37 -1.35 17.88 -0.94
CA SER A 37 -2.01 17.91 0.35
C SER A 37 -2.91 19.16 0.46
N SER A 38 -3.54 19.35 1.62
CA SER A 38 -4.31 20.57 1.90
C SER A 38 -3.43 21.81 2.13
N ASP A 39 -2.15 21.61 2.44
CA ASP A 39 -1.21 22.65 2.85
C ASP A 39 0.05 22.75 1.99
N ASP A 40 0.24 21.85 1.03
CA ASP A 40 1.39 21.84 0.12
C ASP A 40 1.03 21.25 -1.26
N LEU A 41 1.70 21.71 -2.30
CA LEU A 41 1.64 21.11 -3.64
C LEU A 41 2.35 19.75 -3.68
N ILE A 42 3.31 19.53 -2.78
CA ILE A 42 4.06 18.29 -2.62
C ILE A 42 3.55 17.58 -1.37
N THR A 43 2.76 16.53 -1.57
CA THR A 43 2.25 15.71 -0.47
C THR A 43 3.34 14.81 0.12
N ASP A 44 3.12 14.36 1.35
CA ASP A 44 3.76 13.14 1.87
C ASP A 44 2.81 11.93 1.78
N SER A 45 3.34 10.72 2.03
CA SER A 45 2.56 9.48 2.01
C SER A 45 1.37 9.51 2.96
N ALA A 46 1.50 10.14 4.14
CA ALA A 46 0.43 10.19 5.14
C ALA A 46 -0.80 10.98 4.63
N ALA A 47 -0.58 12.19 4.11
CA ALA A 47 -1.67 13.01 3.60
C ALA A 47 -2.30 12.41 2.34
N SER A 48 -1.49 11.84 1.44
CA SER A 48 -2.00 11.24 0.21
C SER A 48 -2.79 9.95 0.49
N ALA A 49 -2.26 9.05 1.32
CA ALA A 49 -2.97 7.84 1.72
C ALA A 49 -4.24 8.18 2.51
N THR A 50 -4.22 9.21 3.36
CA THR A 50 -5.44 9.69 4.05
C THR A 50 -6.49 10.18 3.07
N ALA A 51 -6.09 10.93 2.03
CA ALA A 51 -7.01 11.37 0.98
C ALA A 51 -7.63 10.20 0.21
N ILE A 52 -6.84 9.17 -0.11
CA ILE A 52 -7.32 7.93 -0.74
C ILE A 52 -8.28 7.17 0.20
N ALA A 53 -7.92 7.06 1.46
CA ALA A 53 -8.63 6.26 2.46
C ALA A 53 -9.94 6.91 2.93
N SER A 54 -10.04 8.23 2.98
CA SER A 54 -11.18 8.97 3.55
C SER A 54 -11.96 9.82 2.55
N GLY A 55 -11.37 10.14 1.40
CA GLY A 55 -11.93 11.07 0.43
C GLY A 55 -11.82 12.54 0.83
N ILE A 56 -10.97 12.88 1.80
CA ILE A 56 -10.77 14.24 2.30
C ILE A 56 -9.27 14.56 2.33
N LYS A 57 -8.87 15.71 1.78
CA LYS A 57 -7.48 16.20 1.86
C LYS A 57 -7.14 16.57 3.30
N THR A 58 -5.91 16.32 3.71
CA THR A 58 -5.39 16.70 5.02
C THR A 58 -4.00 17.32 4.91
N LYS A 59 -3.39 17.68 6.04
CA LYS A 59 -2.03 18.24 6.10
C LYS A 59 -0.99 17.14 5.98
N ASN A 60 0.20 17.47 5.47
CA ASN A 60 1.31 16.53 5.50
C ASN A 60 1.54 15.98 6.92
N LYS A 61 1.88 14.69 7.01
CA LYS A 61 2.02 13.88 8.24
C LYS A 61 0.73 13.43 8.93
N TYR A 62 -0.44 13.93 8.54
CA TYR A 62 -1.70 13.58 9.21
C TYR A 62 -2.23 12.25 8.66
N LEU A 63 -2.70 11.39 9.55
CA LEU A 63 -3.24 10.05 9.27
C LEU A 63 -4.70 10.00 9.69
N GLY A 64 -5.62 9.72 8.77
CA GLY A 64 -7.04 9.48 9.08
C GLY A 64 -7.78 10.64 9.75
N VAL A 65 -7.25 11.86 9.70
CA VAL A 65 -7.83 13.07 10.30
C VAL A 65 -7.85 14.22 9.29
N ASP A 66 -8.83 15.12 9.39
CA ASP A 66 -8.93 16.31 8.53
C ASP A 66 -7.84 17.36 8.85
N SER A 67 -7.77 18.45 8.08
CA SER A 67 -6.78 19.52 8.32
C SER A 67 -6.91 20.24 9.68
N SER A 68 -8.02 20.03 10.39
CA SER A 68 -8.28 20.52 11.75
C SER A 68 -7.97 19.47 12.83
N GLY A 69 -7.63 18.24 12.46
CA GLY A 69 -7.35 17.13 13.36
C GLY A 69 -8.60 16.34 13.79
N HIS A 70 -9.74 16.49 13.13
CA HIS A 70 -10.92 15.66 13.42
C HIS A 70 -10.82 14.31 12.71
N THR A 71 -11.15 13.24 13.43
CA THR A 71 -11.24 11.86 12.91
C THR A 71 -12.16 11.75 11.70
N MET A 72 -11.72 10.99 10.70
CA MET A 72 -12.48 10.69 9.48
C MET A 72 -12.63 9.18 9.32
N GLU A 73 -13.86 8.70 9.08
CA GLU A 73 -14.08 7.28 8.78
C GLU A 73 -13.40 6.92 7.44
N THR A 74 -12.49 5.95 7.49
CA THR A 74 -11.80 5.43 6.31
C THR A 74 -12.66 4.39 5.58
N ILE A 75 -12.29 4.08 4.34
CA ILE A 75 -12.96 3.05 3.55
C ILE A 75 -12.78 1.65 4.16
N LEU A 76 -11.65 1.38 4.82
CA LEU A 76 -11.38 0.11 5.49
C LEU A 76 -12.29 -0.04 6.71
N GLU A 77 -12.37 0.97 7.56
CA GLU A 77 -13.26 0.97 8.74
C GLU A 77 -14.72 0.82 8.33
N LYS A 78 -15.13 1.55 7.29
CA LYS A 78 -16.48 1.44 6.73
C LYS A 78 -16.76 0.05 6.16
N ALA A 79 -15.78 -0.58 5.53
CA ALA A 79 -15.87 -1.96 5.04
C ALA A 79 -16.01 -2.94 6.21
N SER A 80 -15.14 -2.84 7.22
CA SER A 80 -15.19 -3.67 8.42
C SER A 80 -16.52 -3.55 9.16
N ARG A 81 -17.04 -2.32 9.35
CA ARG A 81 -18.36 -2.06 9.96
C ARG A 81 -19.52 -2.67 9.18
N LYS A 82 -19.38 -2.80 7.86
CA LYS A 82 -20.37 -3.47 6.99
C LYS A 82 -20.17 -5.00 6.91
N GLY A 83 -19.21 -5.55 7.64
CA GLY A 83 -18.89 -6.98 7.65
C GLY A 83 -18.09 -7.46 6.44
N ILE A 84 -17.60 -6.54 5.61
CA ILE A 84 -16.73 -6.84 4.46
C ILE A 84 -15.36 -7.25 5.02
N ALA A 85 -14.77 -8.31 4.45
CA ALA A 85 -13.46 -8.79 4.86
C ALA A 85 -12.38 -7.77 4.49
N THR A 86 -11.47 -7.46 5.41
CA THR A 86 -10.46 -6.40 5.22
C THR A 86 -9.03 -6.91 5.43
N GLY A 87 -8.07 -6.46 4.62
CA GLY A 87 -6.68 -6.85 4.81
C GLY A 87 -5.67 -5.90 4.21
N MET A 88 -4.47 -5.89 4.79
CA MET A 88 -3.32 -5.14 4.31
C MET A 88 -2.04 -5.97 4.27
N VAL A 89 -1.29 -5.84 3.18
CA VAL A 89 0.07 -6.40 3.02
C VAL A 89 1.00 -5.29 2.55
N VAL A 90 2.07 -5.03 3.29
CA VAL A 90 3.02 -3.96 2.96
C VAL A 90 4.47 -4.46 3.01
N SER A 91 5.35 -3.82 2.23
CA SER A 91 6.80 -4.06 2.30
C SER A 91 7.54 -3.10 3.24
N SER A 92 6.82 -2.25 3.99
CA SER A 92 7.32 -1.46 5.11
C SER A 92 6.93 -2.07 6.46
N THR A 93 7.07 -1.30 7.54
CA THR A 93 6.37 -1.60 8.79
C THR A 93 4.86 -1.37 8.63
N ILE A 94 4.03 -2.14 9.34
CA ILE A 94 2.56 -1.98 9.31
C ILE A 94 2.09 -0.65 9.95
N VAL A 95 2.96 0.00 10.72
CA VAL A 95 2.74 1.32 11.33
C VAL A 95 3.26 2.47 10.46
N HIS A 96 3.78 2.20 9.27
CA HIS A 96 4.19 3.23 8.31
C HIS A 96 2.97 3.99 7.78
N ALA A 97 3.19 5.16 7.18
CA ALA A 97 2.12 6.11 6.88
C ALA A 97 1.00 5.55 5.99
N THR A 98 1.34 4.88 4.90
CA THR A 98 0.34 4.37 3.96
C THR A 98 -0.61 3.36 4.60
N PRO A 99 -0.16 2.27 5.25
CA PRO A 99 -1.08 1.38 5.97
C PRO A 99 -1.78 2.06 7.14
N ALA A 100 -1.07 2.91 7.90
CA ALA A 100 -1.64 3.60 9.06
C ALA A 100 -2.81 4.54 8.67
N ALA A 101 -2.76 5.16 7.48
CA ALA A 101 -3.82 6.07 7.02
C ALA A 101 -5.19 5.39 6.81
N PHE A 102 -5.23 4.06 6.70
CA PHE A 102 -6.47 3.29 6.59
C PHE A 102 -7.05 2.85 7.94
N VAL A 103 -6.34 3.04 9.05
CA VAL A 103 -6.66 2.38 10.33
C VAL A 103 -6.32 3.21 11.58
N SER A 104 -5.76 4.41 11.42
CA SER A 104 -5.30 5.24 12.54
C SER A 104 -5.67 6.70 12.33
N HIS A 105 -5.86 7.42 13.44
CA HIS A 105 -6.33 8.81 13.45
C HIS A 105 -5.39 9.70 14.26
N ILE A 106 -4.26 10.08 13.66
CA ILE A 106 -3.13 10.70 14.36
C ILE A 106 -2.58 11.87 13.54
N ASN A 107 -2.30 12.99 14.20
CA ASN A 107 -1.80 14.22 13.57
C ASN A 107 -0.31 14.16 13.17
N ASN A 108 0.37 13.04 13.42
CA ASN A 108 1.79 12.87 13.11
C ASN A 108 2.13 11.39 12.87
N ARG A 109 2.46 11.07 11.61
CA ARG A 109 2.91 9.75 11.14
C ARG A 109 4.09 9.15 11.91
N ASP A 110 4.92 9.98 12.55
CA ASP A 110 6.09 9.51 13.30
C ASP A 110 5.71 8.84 14.64
N SER A 111 4.43 8.88 15.03
CA SER A 111 3.93 8.34 16.30
C SER A 111 3.68 6.82 16.23
N TYR A 112 4.67 6.04 15.81
CA TYR A 112 4.53 4.60 15.53
C TYR A 112 3.95 3.77 16.67
N GLU A 113 4.29 4.05 17.92
CA GLU A 113 3.71 3.35 19.06
C GLU A 113 2.25 3.73 19.32
N ALA A 114 1.82 4.94 18.97
CA ALA A 114 0.41 5.31 19.02
C ALA A 114 -0.38 4.66 17.86
N ILE A 115 0.19 4.63 16.65
CA ILE A 115 -0.36 3.94 15.48
C ILE A 115 -0.54 2.44 15.79
N ALA A 116 0.44 1.81 16.45
CA ALA A 116 0.33 0.42 16.88
C ALA A 116 -0.83 0.17 17.85
N VAL A 117 -1.21 1.17 18.67
CA VAL A 117 -2.38 1.07 19.56
C VAL A 117 -3.67 1.17 18.75
N ASP A 118 -3.79 2.13 17.83
CA ASP A 118 -4.97 2.26 16.95
C ASP A 118 -5.22 0.98 16.14
N LEU A 119 -4.15 0.30 15.70
CA LEU A 119 -4.24 -0.98 14.98
C LEU A 119 -4.98 -2.09 15.74
N LEU A 120 -4.98 -2.07 17.08
CA LEU A 120 -5.72 -3.05 17.89
C LEU A 120 -7.23 -3.05 17.59
N ASP A 121 -7.78 -1.88 17.28
CA ASP A 121 -9.21 -1.67 17.08
C ASP A 121 -9.54 -1.28 15.63
N SER A 122 -8.58 -1.45 14.71
CA SER A 122 -8.69 -1.14 13.27
C SER A 122 -9.82 -1.87 12.53
N GLY A 123 -10.28 -3.00 13.06
CA GLY A 123 -11.23 -3.88 12.39
C GLY A 123 -10.65 -4.61 11.17
N CYS A 124 -9.34 -4.53 10.92
CA CYS A 124 -8.65 -5.19 9.81
C CYS A 124 -8.45 -6.69 10.09
N ASP A 125 -8.88 -7.60 9.21
CA ASP A 125 -8.75 -9.04 9.48
C ASP A 125 -7.34 -9.59 9.25
N VAL A 126 -6.59 -9.03 8.29
CA VAL A 126 -5.22 -9.46 7.96
C VAL A 126 -4.28 -8.27 7.92
N LEU A 127 -3.18 -8.33 8.67
CA LEU A 127 -2.13 -7.31 8.65
C LEU A 127 -0.77 -8.00 8.49
N ILE A 128 -0.07 -7.72 7.40
CA ILE A 128 1.24 -8.32 7.10
C ILE A 128 2.25 -7.23 6.76
N GLY A 129 3.38 -7.24 7.45
CA GLY A 129 4.48 -6.29 7.24
C GLY A 129 5.46 -6.31 8.41
N GLY A 130 6.45 -5.43 8.42
CA GLY A 130 7.42 -5.33 9.50
C GLY A 130 6.91 -4.59 10.74
N GLY A 131 7.82 -4.36 11.69
CA GLY A 131 7.61 -3.44 12.81
C GLY A 131 7.18 -4.09 14.12
N GLN A 132 7.47 -5.38 14.33
CA GLN A 132 7.16 -6.10 15.58
C GLN A 132 7.59 -5.33 16.84
N ARG A 133 8.71 -4.61 16.76
CA ARG A 133 9.25 -3.82 17.88
C ARG A 133 8.27 -2.80 18.47
N TYR A 134 7.37 -2.24 17.67
CA TYR A 134 6.38 -1.25 18.12
C TYR A 134 5.21 -1.87 18.89
N PHE A 135 5.10 -3.21 18.88
CA PHE A 135 4.07 -3.98 19.58
C PHE A 135 4.59 -4.61 20.87
N THR A 136 5.86 -5.02 20.91
CA THR A 136 6.43 -5.79 22.02
C THR A 136 7.50 -5.08 22.83
N ARG A 137 8.20 -4.09 22.25
CA ARG A 137 9.35 -3.39 22.87
C ARG A 137 9.12 -1.89 22.88
N ARG A 138 7.93 -1.53 23.38
CA ARG A 138 7.41 -0.16 23.43
C ARG A 138 8.19 0.67 24.44
N ARG A 139 8.35 1.96 24.12
CA ARG A 139 9.02 2.96 24.95
C ARG A 139 8.03 3.84 25.70
N THR A 140 6.81 3.99 25.21
CA THR A 140 5.77 4.82 25.85
C THR A 140 5.11 4.16 27.05
N ASP A 141 5.14 2.84 27.13
CA ASP A 141 4.48 2.03 28.15
C ASP A 141 5.08 0.61 28.22
N SER A 142 4.54 -0.24 29.09
CA SER A 142 4.95 -1.64 29.25
C SER A 142 3.96 -2.64 28.66
N LEU A 143 3.07 -2.19 27.77
CA LEU A 143 2.09 -3.08 27.14
C LEU A 143 2.78 -3.99 26.12
N ASN A 144 2.25 -5.20 26.00
CA ASN A 144 2.55 -6.08 24.88
C ASN A 144 1.29 -6.19 24.02
N LEU A 145 1.32 -5.54 22.86
CA LEU A 145 0.16 -5.45 21.98
C LEU A 145 -0.10 -6.75 21.20
N GLU A 146 0.88 -7.64 21.07
CA GLU A 146 0.64 -8.99 20.50
C GLU A 146 -0.32 -9.78 21.40
N ASN A 147 -0.13 -9.71 22.72
CA ASN A 147 -1.05 -10.33 23.66
C ASN A 147 -2.46 -9.73 23.57
N GLU A 148 -2.57 -8.42 23.33
CA GLU A 148 -3.86 -7.75 23.15
C GLU A 148 -4.54 -8.12 21.83
N LEU A 149 -3.76 -8.35 20.76
CA LEU A 149 -4.26 -8.88 19.48
C LEU A 149 -4.75 -10.33 19.63
N VAL A 150 -4.01 -11.19 20.34
CA VAL A 150 -4.44 -12.57 20.63
C VAL A 150 -5.76 -12.58 21.40
N LYS A 151 -5.92 -11.70 22.41
CA LYS A 151 -7.20 -11.54 23.13
C LYS A 151 -8.36 -11.12 22.23
N ARG A 152 -8.07 -10.38 21.14
CA ARG A 152 -9.03 -9.98 20.11
C ARG A 152 -9.25 -11.03 19.02
N GLY A 153 -8.68 -12.22 19.18
CA GLY A 153 -8.89 -13.38 18.32
C GLY A 153 -7.97 -13.44 17.09
N TYR A 154 -6.91 -12.62 17.05
CA TYR A 154 -5.89 -12.75 16.00
C TYR A 154 -4.98 -13.95 16.29
N THR A 155 -4.66 -14.70 15.23
CA THR A 155 -3.39 -15.41 15.20
C THR A 155 -2.29 -14.39 14.99
N VAL A 156 -1.29 -14.35 15.87
CA VAL A 156 -0.12 -13.48 15.75
C VAL A 156 1.10 -14.35 15.52
N THR A 157 1.87 -14.07 14.47
CA THR A 157 3.09 -14.80 14.16
C THR A 157 4.16 -13.88 13.59
N ASP A 158 5.39 -14.37 13.50
CA ASP A 158 6.54 -13.62 13.04
C ASP A 158 7.47 -14.46 12.15
N PHE A 159 8.42 -13.79 11.53
CA PHE A 159 9.40 -14.35 10.60
C PHE A 159 10.38 -15.36 11.23
N PHE A 160 10.45 -15.48 12.57
CA PHE A 160 11.20 -16.55 13.22
C PHE A 160 10.37 -17.83 13.35
N GLN A 161 9.06 -17.68 13.56
CA GLN A 161 8.14 -18.80 13.75
C GLN A 161 7.70 -19.41 12.42
N ASN A 162 7.43 -18.57 11.42
CA ASN A 162 6.98 -19.00 10.10
C ASN A 162 7.72 -18.25 9.01
N ASP A 163 8.09 -18.96 7.95
CA ASP A 163 8.66 -18.36 6.75
C ASP A 163 7.55 -17.64 5.96
N PRO A 164 7.61 -16.31 5.81
CA PRO A 164 6.56 -15.55 5.13
C PRO A 164 6.41 -15.90 3.65
N ASP A 165 7.44 -16.48 3.02
CA ASP A 165 7.38 -16.93 1.62
C ASP A 165 6.60 -18.25 1.43
N HIS A 166 6.38 -19.01 2.51
CA HIS A 166 5.81 -20.35 2.42
C HIS A 166 4.69 -20.64 3.44
N TYR A 167 4.37 -19.69 4.31
CA TYR A 167 3.34 -19.89 5.33
C TYR A 167 1.94 -19.90 4.68
N ASN A 168 1.21 -21.00 4.85
CA ASN A 168 -0.16 -21.13 4.37
C ASN A 168 -1.12 -20.79 5.51
N PHE A 169 -1.85 -19.68 5.35
CA PHE A 169 -2.71 -19.13 6.39
C PHE A 169 -4.13 -18.81 5.90
N SER A 170 -4.45 -19.15 4.66
CA SER A 170 -5.78 -18.93 4.10
C SER A 170 -6.92 -19.57 4.90
N SER A 171 -6.64 -20.54 5.79
CA SER A 171 -7.65 -21.17 6.67
C SER A 171 -7.94 -20.40 7.96
N LEU A 172 -7.16 -19.37 8.29
CA LEU A 172 -7.35 -18.55 9.48
C LEU A 172 -8.52 -17.56 9.30
N GLN A 173 -8.97 -16.99 10.43
CA GLN A 173 -10.03 -15.97 10.42
C GLN A 173 -9.49 -14.55 10.58
N LYS A 174 -8.40 -14.40 11.34
CA LYS A 174 -7.70 -13.15 11.60
C LYS A 174 -6.22 -13.40 11.79
N LEU A 175 -5.37 -12.58 11.19
CA LEU A 175 -3.92 -12.74 11.20
C LEU A 175 -3.21 -11.40 11.35
N VAL A 176 -2.22 -11.35 12.24
CA VAL A 176 -1.13 -10.38 12.19
C VAL A 176 0.17 -11.16 11.97
N PHE A 177 0.89 -10.85 10.89
CA PHE A 177 2.17 -11.49 10.57
C PHE A 177 3.27 -10.44 10.46
N PHE A 178 4.15 -10.42 11.46
CA PHE A 178 5.35 -9.59 11.44
C PHE A 178 6.45 -10.21 10.58
N THR A 179 6.73 -9.62 9.42
CA THR A 179 7.77 -10.12 8.48
C THR A 179 9.17 -9.63 8.83
N ALA A 180 9.28 -8.66 9.75
CA ALA A 180 10.53 -8.14 10.28
C ALA A 180 10.30 -7.47 11.65
N ASP A 181 11.37 -7.42 12.44
CA ASP A 181 11.36 -6.72 13.73
C ASP A 181 11.24 -5.20 13.56
N GLY A 182 11.93 -4.66 12.56
CA GLY A 182 11.82 -3.27 12.09
C GLY A 182 11.30 -3.23 10.66
N ASP A 183 11.97 -2.48 9.81
CA ASP A 183 11.68 -2.43 8.38
C ASP A 183 12.04 -3.77 7.72
N PRO A 184 11.18 -4.33 6.84
CA PRO A 184 11.52 -5.48 6.01
C PRO A 184 12.73 -5.19 5.12
N LEU A 185 13.45 -6.24 4.73
CA LEU A 185 14.55 -6.12 3.78
C LEU A 185 14.06 -5.53 2.44
N PRO A 186 14.89 -4.76 1.72
CA PRO A 186 14.56 -4.39 0.35
C PRO A 186 14.58 -5.61 -0.58
N ALA A 187 13.88 -5.52 -1.70
CA ALA A 187 13.90 -6.52 -2.78
C ALA A 187 15.33 -6.76 -3.29
N THR A 188 16.18 -5.73 -3.30
CA THR A 188 17.61 -5.87 -3.62
C THR A 188 18.39 -6.77 -2.66
N ALA A 189 17.87 -7.00 -1.46
CA ALA A 189 18.43 -7.88 -0.44
C ALA A 189 17.65 -9.20 -0.28
N GLY A 190 16.75 -9.52 -1.22
CA GLY A 190 16.11 -10.85 -1.31
C GLY A 190 14.75 -10.99 -0.63
N ARG A 191 14.04 -9.89 -0.33
CA ARG A 191 12.63 -9.96 0.09
C ARG A 191 11.76 -10.49 -1.06
N SER A 192 10.90 -11.48 -0.79
CA SER A 192 10.02 -12.09 -1.80
C SER A 192 8.58 -12.41 -1.34
N TYR A 193 8.26 -12.24 -0.05
CA TYR A 193 7.01 -12.73 0.53
C TYR A 193 5.74 -12.08 -0.02
N MET A 194 5.83 -10.89 -0.61
CA MET A 194 4.67 -10.04 -0.88
C MET A 194 3.65 -10.70 -1.80
N SER A 195 4.08 -11.37 -2.87
CA SER A 195 3.18 -12.04 -3.81
C SER A 195 2.44 -13.20 -3.15
N HIS A 196 3.16 -14.06 -2.42
CA HIS A 196 2.56 -15.18 -1.68
C HIS A 196 1.59 -14.70 -0.61
N CYS A 197 2.03 -13.78 0.25
CA CYS A 197 1.17 -13.23 1.31
C CYS A 197 -0.06 -12.50 0.77
N SER A 198 0.04 -11.81 -0.37
CA SER A 198 -1.10 -11.14 -1.00
C SER A 198 -2.16 -12.13 -1.47
N ILE A 199 -1.75 -13.25 -2.08
CA ILE A 199 -2.68 -14.29 -2.54
C ILE A 199 -3.29 -15.05 -1.36
N GLU A 200 -2.48 -15.46 -0.38
CA GLU A 200 -3.00 -16.13 0.82
C GLU A 200 -3.97 -15.22 1.60
N MET A 201 -3.70 -13.91 1.68
CA MET A 201 -4.65 -12.94 2.24
C MET A 201 -5.95 -12.92 1.44
N LEU A 202 -5.90 -12.76 0.11
CA LEU A 202 -7.11 -12.71 -0.71
C LEU A 202 -7.93 -14.01 -0.59
N ASP A 203 -7.28 -15.17 -0.59
CA ASP A 203 -7.93 -16.47 -0.39
C ASP A 203 -8.53 -16.62 1.01
N MET A 204 -7.88 -16.06 2.04
CA MET A 204 -8.41 -16.01 3.41
C MET A 204 -9.68 -15.16 3.47
N LEU A 205 -9.61 -13.92 2.94
CA LEU A 205 -10.70 -12.96 3.00
C LEU A 205 -11.91 -13.42 2.18
N ASN A 206 -11.68 -14.06 1.03
CA ASN A 206 -12.77 -14.52 0.14
C ASN A 206 -13.68 -15.56 0.81
N LYS A 207 -13.16 -16.37 1.74
CA LYS A 207 -13.94 -17.39 2.46
C LYS A 207 -15.06 -16.81 3.32
N LYS A 208 -15.00 -15.51 3.68
CA LYS A 208 -16.08 -14.86 4.43
C LYS A 208 -17.35 -14.63 3.59
N ASN A 209 -17.26 -14.70 2.26
CA ASN A 209 -18.38 -14.46 1.34
C ASN A 209 -19.12 -13.12 1.57
N SER A 210 -18.46 -12.14 2.18
CA SER A 210 -19.03 -10.82 2.51
C SER A 210 -18.44 -9.68 1.68
N GLY A 211 -17.68 -10.01 0.63
CA GLY A 211 -16.87 -9.07 -0.13
C GLY A 211 -15.48 -8.85 0.50
N ILE A 212 -14.58 -8.23 -0.27
CA ILE A 212 -13.19 -7.99 0.15
C ILE A 212 -12.83 -6.51 -0.10
N PHE A 213 -12.17 -5.91 0.87
CA PHE A 213 -11.36 -4.71 0.68
C PHE A 213 -9.92 -4.99 1.08
N ALA A 214 -8.99 -4.85 0.14
CA ALA A 214 -7.58 -5.13 0.36
C ALA A 214 -6.70 -3.96 -0.09
N MET A 215 -5.75 -3.58 0.76
CA MET A 215 -4.70 -2.60 0.42
C MET A 215 -3.34 -3.31 0.42
N ILE A 216 -2.70 -3.35 -0.74
CA ILE A 216 -1.37 -3.96 -0.90
C ILE A 216 -0.40 -2.88 -1.32
N GLU A 217 0.72 -2.75 -0.63
CA GLU A 217 1.69 -1.68 -0.84
C GLU A 217 3.08 -2.22 -1.20
N GLY A 218 3.60 -1.81 -2.36
CA GLY A 218 5.04 -1.85 -2.66
C GLY A 218 5.70 -0.60 -2.08
N SER A 219 6.04 -0.63 -0.80
CA SER A 219 6.38 0.54 0.01
C SER A 219 7.78 1.12 -0.27
N GLN A 220 8.73 0.30 -0.73
CA GLN A 220 10.14 0.72 -0.81
C GLN A 220 10.56 1.27 -2.19
N ILE A 221 9.63 1.36 -3.16
CA ILE A 221 9.89 2.07 -4.44
C ILE A 221 10.28 3.53 -4.13
N ASP A 222 9.52 4.17 -3.23
CA ASP A 222 9.79 5.48 -2.66
C ASP A 222 11.19 5.60 -2.04
N TRP A 223 11.58 4.61 -1.23
CA TRP A 223 12.89 4.61 -0.58
C TRP A 223 14.04 4.55 -1.60
N GLY A 224 13.86 3.79 -2.67
CA GLY A 224 14.79 3.80 -3.82
C GLY A 224 14.83 5.16 -4.51
N GLY A 225 13.68 5.82 -4.65
CA GLY A 225 13.56 7.18 -5.17
C GLY A 225 14.28 8.21 -4.30
N HIS A 226 14.07 8.20 -2.99
CA HIS A 226 14.76 9.06 -2.03
C HIS A 226 16.29 8.85 -2.04
N ALA A 227 16.72 7.60 -2.22
CA ALA A 227 18.13 7.24 -2.34
C ALA A 227 18.76 7.61 -3.69
N ASN A 228 17.95 8.05 -4.67
CA ASN A 228 18.36 8.25 -6.06
C ASN A 228 19.05 7.01 -6.65
N ASP A 229 18.59 5.82 -6.27
CA ASP A 229 19.19 4.54 -6.66
C ASP A 229 18.27 3.80 -7.64
N LEU A 230 18.61 3.88 -8.93
CA LEU A 230 17.87 3.20 -9.98
C LEU A 230 17.82 1.67 -9.78
N LYS A 231 18.90 1.04 -9.28
CA LYS A 231 18.92 -0.41 -9.07
C LYS A 231 17.91 -0.78 -7.99
N TYR A 232 17.82 0.03 -6.95
CA TYR A 232 16.85 -0.14 -5.88
C TYR A 232 15.41 0.05 -6.40
N VAL A 233 15.14 1.17 -7.08
CA VAL A 233 13.83 1.42 -7.71
C VAL A 233 13.41 0.27 -8.62
N LEU A 234 14.30 -0.20 -9.51
CA LEU A 234 13.96 -1.27 -10.45
C LEU A 234 13.71 -2.62 -9.78
N ALA A 235 14.40 -2.92 -8.67
CA ALA A 235 14.16 -4.16 -7.92
C ALA A 235 12.81 -4.13 -7.21
N GLU A 236 12.43 -2.99 -6.62
CA GLU A 236 11.12 -2.81 -5.98
C GLU A 236 9.98 -2.78 -7.00
N MET A 237 10.21 -2.19 -8.17
CA MET A 237 9.26 -2.24 -9.29
C MET A 237 9.07 -3.66 -9.82
N GLU A 238 10.13 -4.48 -9.86
CA GLU A 238 10.05 -5.89 -10.23
C GLU A 238 9.24 -6.70 -9.21
N ASP A 239 9.49 -6.50 -7.92
CA ASP A 239 8.70 -7.11 -6.85
C ASP A 239 7.22 -6.70 -6.96
N PHE A 240 6.94 -5.40 -7.11
CA PHE A 240 5.57 -4.91 -7.25
C PHE A 240 4.88 -5.42 -8.52
N ASN A 241 5.61 -5.55 -9.63
CA ASN A 241 5.10 -6.15 -10.86
C ASN A 241 4.66 -7.61 -10.67
N GLN A 242 5.40 -8.40 -9.90
CA GLN A 242 5.02 -9.79 -9.60
C GLN A 242 3.72 -9.82 -8.77
N ILE A 243 3.61 -8.95 -7.76
CA ILE A 243 2.39 -8.83 -6.94
C ILE A 243 1.18 -8.46 -7.81
N ILE A 244 1.31 -7.43 -8.67
CA ILE A 244 0.21 -7.01 -9.56
C ILE A 244 -0.19 -8.17 -10.49
N ASN A 245 0.77 -8.89 -11.06
CA ASN A 245 0.47 -10.02 -11.92
C ASN A 245 -0.32 -11.11 -11.18
N SER A 246 0.12 -11.49 -9.98
CA SER A 246 -0.57 -12.50 -9.15
C SER A 246 -1.98 -12.05 -8.76
N VAL A 247 -2.16 -10.81 -8.31
CA VAL A 247 -3.48 -10.26 -7.93
C VAL A 247 -4.40 -10.16 -9.15
N MET A 248 -3.88 -9.77 -10.31
CA MET A 248 -4.65 -9.74 -11.55
C MET A 248 -5.10 -11.15 -11.96
N ASP A 249 -4.23 -12.16 -11.88
CA ASP A 249 -4.59 -13.55 -12.17
C ASP A 249 -5.65 -14.09 -11.20
N TRP A 250 -5.60 -13.65 -9.94
CA TRP A 250 -6.64 -13.94 -8.95
C TRP A 250 -7.97 -13.27 -9.30
N ALA A 251 -7.96 -11.96 -9.58
CA ALA A 251 -9.15 -11.18 -9.90
C ALA A 251 -9.84 -11.62 -11.21
N ILE A 252 -9.06 -12.01 -12.23
CA ILE A 252 -9.59 -12.56 -13.49
C ILE A 252 -10.36 -13.86 -13.25
N ARG A 253 -9.86 -14.72 -12.35
CA ARG A 253 -10.55 -15.97 -11.99
C ARG A 253 -11.82 -15.70 -11.18
N ASP A 254 -11.78 -14.72 -10.29
CA ASP A 254 -12.91 -14.34 -9.46
C ASP A 254 -14.04 -13.64 -10.26
N GLN A 255 -13.69 -12.88 -11.31
CA GLN A 255 -14.59 -12.11 -12.19
C GLN A 255 -15.42 -10.99 -11.54
N HIS A 256 -15.49 -10.92 -10.22
CA HIS A 256 -16.26 -9.93 -9.47
C HIS A 256 -15.37 -8.90 -8.76
N THR A 257 -14.06 -9.03 -8.91
CA THR A 257 -13.06 -8.18 -8.26
C THR A 257 -12.64 -7.01 -9.15
N THR A 258 -12.61 -5.82 -8.55
CA THR A 258 -11.98 -4.64 -9.14
C THR A 258 -10.57 -4.47 -8.61
N VAL A 259 -9.58 -4.40 -9.49
CA VAL A 259 -8.19 -4.12 -9.15
C VAL A 259 -7.85 -2.69 -9.54
N ILE A 260 -7.32 -1.93 -8.59
CA ILE A 260 -6.83 -0.56 -8.78
C ILE A 260 -5.36 -0.54 -8.41
N VAL A 261 -4.51 -0.05 -9.32
CA VAL A 261 -3.07 0.14 -9.10
C VAL A 261 -2.74 1.62 -9.29
N THR A 262 -2.07 2.23 -8.32
CA THR A 262 -1.67 3.64 -8.35
C THR A 262 -0.46 3.86 -7.44
N ALA A 263 0.03 5.09 -7.35
CA ALA A 263 0.91 5.56 -6.27
C ALA A 263 0.19 6.59 -5.38
N ASP A 264 0.86 6.98 -4.31
CA ASP A 264 0.50 8.10 -3.43
C ASP A 264 1.15 9.42 -3.89
N HIS A 265 2.37 9.37 -4.43
CA HIS A 265 3.09 10.46 -5.11
C HIS A 265 4.21 9.90 -6.02
N GLU A 266 5.03 10.77 -6.59
CA GLU A 266 6.28 10.40 -7.27
C GLU A 266 7.45 10.79 -6.37
N THR A 267 8.54 10.02 -6.44
CA THR A 267 9.73 10.28 -5.62
C THR A 267 11.02 10.34 -6.43
N GLY A 268 11.78 11.41 -6.20
CA GLY A 268 13.11 11.62 -6.75
C GLY A 268 13.14 12.54 -7.98
N GLY A 269 11.98 12.87 -8.56
CA GLY A 269 11.92 13.61 -9.81
C GLY A 269 12.71 12.91 -10.90
N MET A 270 12.49 11.59 -11.03
CA MET A 270 13.27 10.76 -11.93
C MET A 270 12.98 11.13 -13.38
N SER A 271 14.01 11.08 -14.24
CA SER A 271 13.84 11.30 -15.68
C SER A 271 14.76 10.40 -16.47
N ILE A 272 14.22 9.74 -17.50
CA ILE A 272 15.01 8.95 -18.46
C ILE A 272 15.63 9.88 -19.51
N LEU A 273 16.95 9.84 -19.63
CA LEU A 273 17.72 10.76 -20.46
C LEU A 273 18.02 10.21 -21.85
N ASN A 274 18.38 11.12 -22.76
CA ASN A 274 18.88 10.79 -24.09
C ASN A 274 20.09 9.84 -24.03
N GLY A 275 20.15 8.90 -24.97
CA GLY A 275 21.17 7.86 -25.02
C GLY A 275 20.90 6.64 -24.13
N SER A 276 19.75 6.59 -23.45
CA SER A 276 19.23 5.37 -22.84
C SER A 276 18.97 4.30 -23.90
N LYS A 277 19.21 3.04 -23.54
CA LYS A 277 18.94 1.85 -24.36
C LYS A 277 18.12 0.86 -23.55
N ARG A 278 17.45 -0.08 -24.23
CA ARG A 278 16.78 -1.20 -23.55
C ARG A 278 17.79 -1.94 -22.67
N ASN A 279 17.48 -2.10 -21.38
CA ASN A 279 18.35 -2.65 -20.32
C ASN A 279 19.61 -1.83 -19.97
N ASN A 280 19.74 -0.58 -20.42
CA ASN A 280 20.81 0.34 -20.00
C ASN A 280 20.26 1.77 -20.00
N LEU A 281 19.56 2.11 -18.93
CA LEU A 281 18.96 3.42 -18.75
C LEU A 281 19.97 4.40 -18.20
N LYS A 282 19.95 5.61 -18.77
CA LYS A 282 20.58 6.79 -18.18
C LYS A 282 19.47 7.57 -17.51
N VAL A 283 19.51 7.67 -16.19
CA VAL A 283 18.50 8.42 -15.42
C VAL A 283 19.14 9.57 -14.68
N ASN A 284 18.37 10.63 -14.47
CA ASN A 284 18.67 11.68 -13.51
C ASN A 284 17.59 11.69 -12.43
N PHE A 285 17.98 12.04 -11.21
CA PHE A 285 17.06 12.38 -10.13
C PHE A 285 17.21 13.87 -9.84
N ALA A 286 16.10 14.61 -9.86
CA ALA A 286 16.12 16.06 -9.65
C ALA A 286 16.13 16.44 -8.16
N THR A 287 15.72 15.54 -7.28
CA THR A 287 15.56 15.79 -5.84
C THR A 287 15.72 14.48 -5.07
N THR A 288 15.89 14.53 -3.75
CA THR A 288 15.75 13.37 -2.85
C THR A 288 14.42 13.43 -2.11
N SER A 289 13.41 14.08 -2.68
CA SER A 289 12.08 14.30 -2.09
C SER A 289 11.02 13.95 -3.13
N HIS A 290 9.75 14.13 -2.76
CA HIS A 290 8.63 13.87 -3.67
C HIS A 290 8.50 14.98 -4.71
N THR A 291 7.76 14.72 -5.77
CA THR A 291 7.37 15.74 -6.76
C THR A 291 5.86 15.80 -6.98
N GLY A 292 5.39 16.94 -7.51
CA GLY A 292 3.96 17.22 -7.72
C GLY A 292 3.42 16.77 -9.07
N VAL A 293 4.05 15.76 -9.69
CA VAL A 293 3.57 15.22 -10.97
C VAL A 293 2.22 14.50 -10.78
N LEU A 294 1.41 14.47 -11.83
CA LEU A 294 0.19 13.66 -11.83
C LEU A 294 0.55 12.17 -11.75
N ILE A 295 -0.18 11.44 -10.91
CA ILE A 295 0.07 10.01 -10.70
C ILE A 295 -0.91 9.17 -11.51
N PRO A 296 -0.43 8.17 -12.27
CA PRO A 296 -1.31 7.30 -13.04
C PRO A 296 -2.11 6.37 -12.15
N VAL A 297 -3.37 6.15 -12.53
CA VAL A 297 -4.28 5.17 -11.91
C VAL A 297 -4.68 4.15 -12.96
N PHE A 298 -4.39 2.88 -12.72
CA PHE A 298 -4.75 1.75 -13.58
C PHE A 298 -5.90 0.98 -12.94
N ALA A 299 -6.92 0.65 -13.72
CA ALA A 299 -8.09 -0.07 -13.22
C ALA A 299 -8.51 -1.24 -14.11
N TYR A 300 -8.92 -2.34 -13.47
CA TYR A 300 -9.44 -3.56 -14.09
C TYR A 300 -10.66 -4.06 -13.30
N GLY A 301 -11.60 -4.71 -13.98
CA GLY A 301 -12.77 -5.34 -13.36
C GLY A 301 -14.04 -4.47 -13.35
N PRO A 302 -15.09 -4.89 -12.63
CA PRO A 302 -16.40 -4.23 -12.66
C PRO A 302 -16.37 -2.76 -12.16
N GLY A 303 -16.69 -1.79 -13.04
CA GLY A 303 -16.69 -0.37 -12.68
C GLY A 303 -15.35 0.34 -12.92
N ALA A 304 -14.36 -0.37 -13.51
CA ALA A 304 -13.05 0.17 -13.83
C ALA A 304 -13.11 1.43 -14.72
N GLU A 305 -14.12 1.54 -15.60
CA GLU A 305 -14.31 2.68 -16.50
C GLU A 305 -14.40 4.04 -15.76
N SER A 306 -14.84 4.02 -14.50
CA SER A 306 -14.97 5.21 -13.64
C SER A 306 -13.63 5.83 -13.23
N PHE A 307 -12.51 5.13 -13.46
CA PHE A 307 -11.15 5.58 -13.13
C PHE A 307 -10.43 6.27 -14.29
N SER A 308 -11.09 6.47 -15.43
CA SER A 308 -10.55 7.27 -16.54
C SER A 308 -10.63 8.79 -16.28
N GLY A 309 -9.74 9.56 -16.92
CA GLY A 309 -9.67 11.03 -16.80
C GLY A 309 -8.69 11.53 -15.75
N ILE A 310 -8.74 12.83 -15.45
CA ILE A 310 -7.90 13.50 -14.45
C ILE A 310 -8.77 13.97 -13.28
N TYR A 311 -8.44 13.59 -12.05
CA TYR A 311 -9.25 13.86 -10.86
C TYR A 311 -8.41 14.12 -9.60
N GLU A 312 -9.05 14.49 -8.48
CA GLU A 312 -8.39 14.54 -7.17
C GLU A 312 -8.20 13.13 -6.60
N ASN A 313 -7.10 12.87 -5.87
CA ASN A 313 -6.89 11.59 -5.18
C ASN A 313 -8.03 11.25 -4.18
N THR A 314 -8.74 12.25 -3.67
CA THR A 314 -9.95 12.07 -2.84
C THR A 314 -11.11 11.40 -3.58
N GLU A 315 -11.17 11.51 -4.92
CA GLU A 315 -12.21 10.85 -5.69
C GLU A 315 -12.03 9.33 -5.74
N LEU A 316 -10.83 8.81 -5.45
CA LEU A 316 -10.60 7.36 -5.35
C LEU A 316 -11.48 6.74 -4.26
N TYR A 317 -11.61 7.40 -3.10
CA TYR A 317 -12.54 6.95 -2.04
C TYR A 317 -13.96 6.80 -2.56
N GLN A 318 -14.45 7.81 -3.30
CA GLN A 318 -15.82 7.83 -3.81
C GLN A 318 -16.04 6.76 -4.89
N LYS A 319 -15.08 6.59 -5.80
CA LYS A 319 -15.11 5.57 -6.86
C LYS A 319 -15.06 4.17 -6.26
N MET A 320 -14.16 3.91 -5.32
CA MET A 320 -14.09 2.63 -4.59
C MET A 320 -15.37 2.36 -3.79
N SER A 321 -15.87 3.36 -3.06
CA SER A 321 -17.10 3.23 -2.26
C SER A 321 -18.32 2.86 -3.11
N LYS A 322 -18.45 3.46 -4.31
CA LYS A 322 -19.53 3.15 -5.26
C LYS A 322 -19.47 1.73 -5.80
N ILE A 323 -18.28 1.12 -5.85
CA ILE A 323 -18.10 -0.26 -6.30
C ILE A 323 -18.36 -1.23 -5.14
N LEU A 324 -17.78 -0.95 -3.98
CA LEU A 324 -17.73 -1.86 -2.84
C LEU A 324 -19.05 -1.93 -2.05
N PHE A 325 -19.79 -0.82 -1.94
CA PHE A 325 -20.96 -0.71 -1.06
C PHE A 325 -22.31 -0.64 -1.80
N LYS A 326 -22.38 -1.27 -2.99
CA LYS A 326 -23.62 -1.36 -3.78
C LYS A 326 -24.73 -2.10 -3.04
#